data_AF-A0A660RAI8-F1
#
_entry.id   AF-A0A660RAI8-F1
#
_cell.length_a   1.000
_cell.length_b   1.000
_cell.length_c   1.000
_cell.angle_alpha   90.00
_cell.angle_beta   90.00
_cell.angle_gamma   90.00
#
_symmetry.space_group_name_H-M   'P 1'
#
loop_
_entity.id
_entity.type
_entity.pdbx_description
1 polymer ?
#
loop_
_entity_poly.entity_id
_entity_poly.type
_entity_poly.pdbx_seq_one_letter_code
_entity_poly.pdbx_strand_id
1 'polypeptide(L)' 'RIKTTNILERVNKELKRRSRVVGAFPNERSLIRLVVAILIDINEEWLTGRRYLEMEGNGL' A
#
# COMPACT_ATOMS: atom_id res chain seq x y z
N ARG A 1 -3.89 11.86 -18.75
CA ARG A 1 -4.90 12.02 -17.68
C ARG A 1 -4.64 10.97 -16.61
N ILE A 2 -4.07 11.34 -15.46
CA ILE A 2 -3.82 10.42 -14.33
C ILE A 2 -5.18 10.09 -13.70
N LYS A 3 -5.53 8.80 -13.63
CA LYS A 3 -6.77 8.35 -12.99
C LYS A 3 -6.47 8.08 -11.52
N THR A 4 -6.78 9.04 -10.65
CA THR A 4 -6.59 8.94 -9.18
C THR A 4 -7.29 7.72 -8.58
N THR A 5 -8.37 7.24 -9.21
CA THR A 5 -9.09 6.01 -8.85
C THR A 5 -8.24 4.75 -8.93
N ASN A 6 -7.20 4.68 -9.78
CA ASN A 6 -6.40 3.47 -9.94
C ASN A 6 -5.63 3.09 -8.66
N ILE A 7 -5.09 4.07 -7.94
CA ILE A 7 -4.30 3.81 -6.73
C ILE A 7 -5.19 3.30 -5.60
N LEU A 8 -6.34 3.95 -5.36
CA LEU A 8 -7.28 3.54 -4.33
C LEU A 8 -7.85 2.15 -4.62
N GLU A 9 -8.22 1.87 -5.87
CA GLU A 9 -8.66 0.54 -6.30
C GLU A 9 -7.58 -0.53 -6.07
N ARG A 10 -6.30 -0.22 -6.35
CA ARG A 10 -5.17 -1.14 -6.11
C ARG A 10 -5.01 -1.44 -4.61
N VAL A 11 -5.07 -0.42 -3.76
CA VAL A 11 -4.99 -0.60 -2.30
C VAL A 11 -6.17 -1.42 -1.77
N ASN A 12 -7.40 -1.11 -2.19
CA ASN A 12 -8.59 -1.86 -1.78
C ASN A 12 -8.55 -3.33 -2.22
N LYS A 13 -8.07 -3.59 -3.45
CA LYS A 13 -7.88 -4.95 -3.96
C LYS A 13 -6.86 -5.72 -3.12
N GLU A 14 -5.77 -5.09 -2.75
CA GLU A 14 -4.71 -5.73 -1.97
C GLU A 14 -5.15 -6.02 -0.53
N LEU A 15 -5.85 -5.07 0.10
CA LEU A 15 -6.42 -5.28 1.43
C LEU A 15 -7.41 -6.44 1.44
N LYS A 16 -8.29 -6.53 0.44
CA LYS A 16 -9.23 -7.65 0.30
C LYS A 16 -8.52 -8.98 0.03
N ARG A 17 -7.46 -8.98 -0.78
CA ARG A 17 -6.68 -10.19 -1.11
C ARG A 17 -5.95 -10.75 0.12
N ARG A 18 -5.25 -9.90 0.87
CA ARG A 18 -4.43 -10.32 2.01
C ARG A 18 -5.25 -10.61 3.27
N SER A 19 -6.39 -9.93 3.47
CA SER A 19 -7.29 -10.25 4.59
C SER A 19 -8.08 -11.55 4.38
N ARG A 20 -8.21 -12.05 3.13
CA ARG A 20 -8.99 -13.27 2.81
C ARG A 20 -8.55 -14.51 3.57
N VAL A 21 -7.25 -14.66 3.87
CA VAL A 21 -6.71 -15.84 4.58
C VAL A 21 -7.16 -15.90 6.05
N VAL A 22 -7.55 -14.76 6.63
CA VAL A 22 -7.94 -14.68 8.04
C VAL A 22 -9.36 -15.22 8.27
N GLY A 23 -10.24 -15.13 7.27
CA GLY A 23 -11.64 -15.55 7.38
C GLY A 23 -12.47 -14.64 8.28
N ALA A 24 -12.22 -14.66 9.59
CA ALA A 24 -12.87 -13.83 10.60
C ALA A 24 -11.86 -13.30 11.63
N PHE A 25 -11.99 -12.02 12.00
CA PHE A 25 -11.12 -11.41 13.00
C PHE A 25 -11.71 -11.59 14.41
N PRO A 26 -10.90 -11.92 15.42
CA PRO A 26 -11.37 -12.12 16.80
C PRO A 26 -11.77 -10.81 17.50
N ASN A 27 -11.35 -9.65 16.97
CA ASN A 27 -11.73 -8.32 17.41
C ASN A 27 -11.26 -7.27 16.40
N GLU A 28 -11.77 -6.05 16.55
CA GLU A 28 -11.41 -4.89 15.72
C GLU A 28 -9.91 -4.58 15.75
N ARG A 29 -9.26 -4.70 16.92
CA ARG A 29 -7.84 -4.39 17.05
C ARG A 29 -6.97 -5.32 16.18
N SER A 30 -7.33 -6.59 16.09
CA SER A 30 -6.64 -7.55 15.22
C SER A 30 -6.82 -7.21 13.73
N LEU A 31 -7.99 -6.71 13.32
CA LEU A 31 -8.22 -6.19 11.96
C LEU A 31 -7.32 -4.98 11.68
N ILE A 32 -7.34 -3.99 12.58
CA ILE A 32 -6.54 -2.76 12.44
C ILE A 32 -5.05 -3.09 12.30
N ARG A 33 -4.52 -4.01 13.12
CA ARG A 33 -3.11 -4.43 13.04
C ARG A 33 -2.75 -4.96 11.66
N LEU A 34 -3.59 -5.83 11.07
CA LEU A 34 -3.33 -6.37 9.75
C LEU A 34 -3.41 -5.28 8.67
N VAL A 35 -4.46 -4.45 8.70
CA VAL A 35 -4.66 -3.36 7.74
C VAL A 35 -3.45 -2.42 7.76
N VAL A 36 -3.00 -2.00 8.95
CA VAL A 36 -1.84 -1.12 9.13
C VAL A 36 -0.57 -1.77 8.58
N ALA A 37 -0.31 -3.04 8.89
CA ALA A 37 0.84 -3.76 8.36
C ALA A 37 0.84 -3.78 6.82
N ILE A 38 -0.30 -4.08 6.19
CA ILE A 38 -0.43 -4.09 4.72
C ILE A 38 -0.17 -2.69 4.13
N LEU A 39 -0.65 -1.63 4.78
CA LEU A 39 -0.42 -0.26 4.32
C LEU A 39 1.05 0.16 4.45
N ILE A 40 1.74 -0.29 5.49
CA ILE A 40 3.19 -0.07 5.65
C ILE A 40 3.93 -0.76 4.50
N ASP A 41 3.65 -2.03 4.19
CA ASP A 41 4.28 -2.75 3.09
C ASP A 41 4.06 -2.03 1.74
N ILE A 42 2.84 -1.56 1.48
CA ILE A 42 2.52 -0.81 0.25
C ILE A 42 3.30 0.50 0.20
N ASN A 43 3.41 1.20 1.33
CA ASN A 43 4.18 2.43 1.42
C ASN A 43 5.68 2.17 1.17
N GLU A 44 6.25 1.11 1.75
CA GLU A 44 7.63 0.69 1.50
C GLU A 44 7.86 0.33 0.03
N GLU A 45 6.96 -0.42 -0.61
CA GLU A 45 7.01 -0.71 -2.05
C GLU A 45 7.00 0.59 -2.88
N TRP A 46 6.23 1.60 -2.48
CA TRP A 46 6.22 2.88 -3.17
C TRP A 46 7.50 3.67 -2.95
N LEU A 47 8.05 3.69 -1.74
CA LEU A 47 9.31 4.38 -1.44
C LEU A 47 10.49 3.72 -2.17
N THR A 48 10.50 2.40 -2.28
CA THR A 48 11.60 1.62 -2.88
C THR A 48 11.47 1.44 -4.40
N GLY A 49 10.24 1.21 -4.89
CA GLY A 49 9.95 0.89 -6.29
C GLY A 49 9.64 2.12 -7.16
N ARG A 50 9.36 3.28 -6.56
CA ARG A 50 9.06 4.53 -7.29
C ARG A 50 10.11 5.61 -7.00
N ARG A 51 11.32 5.46 -7.53
CA ARG A 51 12.13 6.62 -7.96
C ARG A 51 11.40 7.31 -9.11
N TYR A 52 10.30 7.99 -8.83
CA TYR A 52 9.64 8.88 -9.81
C TYR A 52 10.24 10.27 -9.81
N LEU A 53 11.25 10.49 -8.97
CA LEU A 53 12.18 11.60 -9.04
C LEU A 53 13.56 10.97 -8.89
N GLU A 54 14.17 10.56 -10.00
CA GLU A 54 15.60 10.78 -10.11
C GLU A 54 15.73 12.29 -9.95
N MET A 55 16.10 12.75 -8.74
CA MET A 55 16.55 14.12 -8.58
C MET A 55 17.79 14.18 -9.46
N GLU A 56 17.62 14.67 -10.70
CA GLU A 56 18.71 14.93 -11.61
C GLU A 56 19.82 15.56 -10.79
N GLY A 57 20.95 14.86 -10.74
CA GLY A 57 22.20 15.46 -10.33
C GLY A 57 22.48 16.58 -11.31
N ASN A 58 22.01 17.79 -11.00
CA ASN A 58 22.56 18.98 -11.60
C ASN A 58 23.87 19.25 -10.89
N GLY A 59 24.94 18.88 -11.60
CA GLY A 59 26.31 19.06 -11.20
C GLY A 59 26.58 20.47 -10.68
N LEU A 60 27.33 20.51 -9.58
CA LEU A 60 28.34 21.53 -9.38
C LEU A 60 29.45 21.35 -10.42
#